data_AF-A0A9Q4PZT3-F1
#
_entry.id   AF-A0A9Q4PZT3-F1
#
_cell.length_a   1.000
_cell.length_b   1.000
_cell.length_c   1.000
_cell.angle_alpha   90.00
_cell.angle_beta   90.00
_cell.angle_gamma   90.00
#
_symmetry.space_group_name_H-M   'P 1'
#
loop_
_entity.id
_entity.type
_entity.pdbx_description
1 polymer ?
#
loop_
_entity_poly.entity_id
_entity_poly.type
_entity_poly.pdbx_seq_one_letter_code
_entity_poly.pdbx_strand_id
1 'polypeptide(L)'
;MRNDERFEIQRAFDLLPHVVGASWSAVWFRMKGIKKPTREEFREKTLEYLRLVEPVFESYPKDVEFTEICKYIECRKNEEYAKIKSGENKEIEIRYDRYVDYG
;
A
#
# COMPACT_ATOMS: atom_id res chain seq x y z
N MET A 1 -2.24 -3.78 -24.20
CA MET A 1 -3.13 -3.97 -23.04
C MET A 1 -4.41 -3.13 -23.16
N ARG A 2 -5.59 -3.63 -22.77
CA ARG A 2 -6.83 -2.84 -22.75
C ARG A 2 -6.85 -1.95 -21.50
N ASN A 3 -7.67 -0.91 -21.52
CA ASN A 3 -7.76 0.03 -20.40
C ASN A 3 -8.34 -0.63 -19.14
N ASP A 4 -9.20 -1.64 -19.31
CA ASP A 4 -9.90 -2.29 -18.20
C ASP A 4 -8.94 -3.09 -17.29
N GLU A 5 -7.94 -3.79 -17.85
CA GLU A 5 -6.97 -4.51 -17.00
C GLU A 5 -6.10 -3.54 -16.18
N ARG A 6 -5.69 -2.43 -16.78
CA ARG A 6 -4.93 -1.38 -16.08
C ARG A 6 -5.75 -0.75 -14.97
N PHE A 7 -7.03 -0.51 -15.24
CA PHE A 7 -7.94 0.10 -14.27
C PHE A 7 -8.06 -0.74 -13.00
N GLU A 8 -8.23 -2.06 -13.12
CA GLU A 8 -8.35 -2.93 -11.94
C GLU A 8 -7.05 -2.99 -11.12
N ILE A 9 -5.88 -3.01 -11.78
CA ILE A 9 -4.60 -2.91 -11.07
C ILE A 9 -4.42 -1.55 -10.40
N GLN A 10 -4.77 -0.46 -11.08
CA GLN A 10 -4.72 0.88 -10.51
C GLN A 10 -5.60 0.96 -9.25
N ARG A 11 -6.85 0.50 -9.35
CA ARG A 11 -7.79 0.45 -8.24
C ARG A 11 -7.25 -0.38 -7.07
N ALA A 12 -6.58 -1.50 -7.34
CA ALA A 12 -5.97 -2.31 -6.30
C ALA A 12 -4.89 -1.52 -5.53
N PHE A 13 -3.99 -0.83 -6.23
CA PHE A 13 -2.97 0.01 -5.60
C PHE A 13 -3.54 1.26 -4.90
N ASP A 14 -4.69 1.75 -5.34
CA ASP A 14 -5.40 2.86 -4.67
C ASP A 14 -6.14 2.40 -3.39
N LEU A 15 -6.29 1.09 -3.13
CA LEU A 15 -7.06 0.56 -1.99
C LEU A 15 -6.22 -0.26 -1.01
N LEU A 16 -5.33 -1.13 -1.52
CA LEU A 16 -4.54 -2.06 -0.71
C LEU A 16 -3.67 -1.38 0.35
N PRO A 17 -3.00 -0.23 0.08
CA PRO A 17 -2.23 0.47 1.11
C PRO A 17 -3.07 0.84 2.34
N HIS A 18 -4.36 1.14 2.15
CA HIS A 18 -5.25 1.57 3.23
C HIS A 18 -5.80 0.37 4.00
N VAL A 19 -6.21 -0.66 3.27
CA VAL A 19 -6.87 -1.85 3.83
C VAL A 19 -5.85 -2.77 4.48
N VAL A 20 -4.78 -3.13 3.76
CA VAL A 20 -3.76 -4.07 4.27
C VAL A 20 -2.67 -3.32 5.02
N GLY A 21 -2.18 -2.20 4.49
CA GLY A 21 -1.12 -1.43 5.15
C GLY A 21 -1.62 -0.72 6.41
N ALA A 22 -2.35 0.39 6.24
CA ALA A 22 -2.69 1.30 7.33
C ALA A 22 -3.58 0.67 8.40
N SER A 23 -4.58 -0.13 8.02
CA SER A 23 -5.52 -0.71 8.99
C SER A 23 -4.82 -1.71 9.92
N TRP A 24 -3.90 -2.52 9.38
CA TRP A 24 -3.13 -3.47 10.20
C TRP A 24 -2.09 -2.76 11.05
N SER A 25 -1.41 -1.74 10.52
CA SER A 25 -0.51 -0.87 11.29
C SER A 25 -1.22 -0.25 12.48
N ALA A 26 -2.40 0.33 12.27
CA ALA A 26 -3.19 0.96 13.33
C ALA A 26 -3.51 -0.03 14.46
N VAL A 27 -4.01 -1.22 14.13
CA VAL A 27 -4.28 -2.25 15.15
C VAL A 27 -3.00 -2.66 15.87
N TRP A 28 -1.89 -2.85 15.16
CA TRP A 28 -0.61 -3.20 15.75
C TRP A 28 -0.13 -2.15 16.77
N PHE A 29 -0.16 -0.86 16.41
CA PHE A 29 0.23 0.22 17.33
C PHE A 29 -0.69 0.27 18.57
N ARG A 30 -2.01 0.05 18.41
CA ARG A 30 -2.94 -0.05 19.55
C ARG A 30 -2.58 -1.19 20.49
N MET A 31 -2.33 -2.38 19.93
CA MET A 31 -1.95 -3.55 20.73
C MET A 31 -0.61 -3.36 21.45
N LYS A 32 0.28 -2.53 20.90
CA LYS A 32 1.55 -2.13 21.55
C LYS A 32 1.40 -0.96 22.52
N GLY A 33 0.22 -0.35 22.63
CA GLY A 33 -0.01 0.83 23.47
C GLY A 33 0.63 2.12 22.93
N ILE A 34 1.05 2.14 21.67
CA ILE A 34 1.74 3.29 21.05
C ILE A 34 0.70 4.27 20.52
N LYS A 35 0.37 5.32 21.28
CA LYS A 35 -0.69 6.27 20.91
C LYS A 35 -0.30 7.30 19.86
N LYS A 36 0.98 7.68 19.81
CA LYS A 36 1.49 8.74 18.94
C LYS A 36 2.78 8.28 18.25
N PRO A 37 2.72 7.28 17.35
CA PRO A 37 3.85 7.02 16.47
C PRO A 37 4.11 8.29 15.65
N THR A 38 5.34 8.49 15.21
CA THR A 38 5.65 9.49 14.19
C THR A 38 5.00 9.10 12.85
N ARG A 39 4.82 10.06 11.95
CA ARG A 39 4.34 9.77 10.59
C ARG A 39 5.24 8.77 9.87
N GLU A 40 6.55 8.89 10.05
CA GLU A 40 7.53 7.99 9.46
C GLU A 40 7.34 6.55 9.96
N GLU A 41 7.27 6.35 11.28
CA GLU A 41 7.01 5.01 11.86
C GLU A 41 5.68 4.42 11.35
N PHE A 42 4.64 5.25 11.20
CA PHE A 42 3.35 4.78 10.68
C PHE A 42 3.43 4.37 9.21
N ARG A 43 4.14 5.14 8.37
CA ARG A 43 4.38 4.83 6.96
C ARG A 43 5.22 3.57 6.79
N GLU A 44 6.29 3.44 7.58
CA GLU A 44 7.14 2.24 7.57
C GLU A 44 6.36 0.99 7.94
N LYS A 45 5.57 1.06 9.03
CA LYS A 45 4.70 -0.06 9.43
C LYS A 45 3.66 -0.38 8.37
N THR A 46 3.10 0.64 7.71
CA THR A 46 2.15 0.49 6.59
C THR A 46 2.79 -0.26 5.43
N LEU A 47 4.03 0.09 5.07
CA LEU A 47 4.78 -0.61 4.02
C LEU A 47 5.13 -2.04 4.44
N GLU A 48 5.49 -2.27 5.71
CA GLU A 48 5.73 -3.63 6.24
C GLU A 48 4.53 -4.55 6.02
N TYR A 49 3.32 -4.10 6.38
CA TYR A 49 2.11 -4.89 6.16
C TYR A 49 1.71 -5.00 4.69
N LEU A 50 1.85 -3.92 3.91
CA LEU A 50 1.54 -3.95 2.48
C LEU A 50 2.45 -4.93 1.72
N ARG A 51 3.71 -5.07 2.12
CA ARG A 51 4.63 -6.04 1.51
C ARG A 51 4.20 -7.50 1.68
N LEU A 52 3.38 -7.81 2.69
CA LEU A 52 2.86 -9.17 2.88
C LEU A 52 1.94 -9.63 1.74
N VAL A 53 1.41 -8.71 0.93
CA VAL A 53 0.62 -9.04 -0.27
C VAL A 53 1.41 -9.01 -1.57
N GLU A 54 2.74 -8.79 -1.53
CA GLU A 54 3.60 -8.89 -2.73
C GLU A 54 3.44 -10.18 -3.53
N PRO A 55 3.22 -11.37 -2.92
CA PRO A 55 2.97 -12.58 -3.69
C PRO A 55 1.77 -12.47 -4.65
N VAL A 56 0.80 -11.61 -4.37
CA VAL A 56 -0.33 -11.33 -5.28
C VAL A 56 0.14 -10.54 -6.50
N PHE A 57 1.00 -9.53 -6.31
CA PHE A 57 1.55 -8.71 -7.38
C PHE A 57 2.47 -9.53 -8.31
N GLU A 58 3.07 -10.58 -7.77
CA GLU A 58 3.99 -11.49 -8.47
C GLU A 58 3.30 -12.76 -9.00
N SER A 59 1.97 -12.88 -8.84
CA SER A 59 1.24 -14.13 -9.11
C SER A 59 1.00 -14.42 -10.60
N TYR A 60 1.11 -13.43 -11.47
CA TYR A 60 0.90 -13.62 -12.91
C TYR A 60 2.06 -14.41 -13.56
N PRO A 61 1.78 -15.22 -14.60
CA PRO A 61 2.82 -15.88 -15.39
C PRO A 61 3.84 -14.90 -15.98
N LYS A 62 5.04 -15.39 -16.26
CA LYS A 62 6.15 -14.59 -16.86
C LYS A 62 6.34 -14.84 -18.36
N ASP A 63 5.31 -15.30 -19.04
CA ASP A 63 5.34 -15.47 -20.49
C ASP A 63 5.02 -14.16 -21.25
N VAL A 64 5.04 -14.24 -22.57
CA VAL A 64 4.89 -13.09 -23.48
C VAL A 64 3.52 -12.40 -23.33
N GLU A 65 2.46 -13.15 -23.01
CA GLU A 65 1.10 -12.61 -22.89
C GLU A 65 0.97 -11.67 -21.68
N PHE A 66 1.61 -12.02 -20.57
CA PHE A 66 1.53 -11.26 -19.31
C PHE A 66 2.63 -10.21 -19.15
N THR A 67 3.61 -10.15 -20.06
CA THR A 67 4.77 -9.27 -19.93
C THR A 67 4.39 -7.80 -19.73
N GLU A 68 3.39 -7.29 -20.45
CA GLU A 68 2.97 -5.89 -20.31
C GLU A 68 2.34 -5.62 -18.94
N ILE A 69 1.47 -6.50 -18.44
CA ILE A 69 0.74 -6.28 -17.18
C ILE A 69 1.67 -6.45 -15.99
N CYS A 70 2.60 -7.40 -16.02
CA CYS A 70 3.62 -7.56 -14.98
C CYS A 70 4.50 -6.30 -14.86
N LYS A 71 4.91 -5.69 -15.99
CA LYS A 71 5.63 -4.42 -15.98
C LYS A 71 4.80 -3.28 -15.39
N TYR A 72 3.51 -3.23 -15.70
CA TYR A 72 2.61 -2.20 -15.17
C TYR A 72 2.40 -2.35 -13.65
N ILE A 73 2.18 -3.57 -13.17
CA ILE A 73 2.07 -3.88 -11.73
C ILE A 73 3.34 -3.45 -11.00
N GLU A 74 4.52 -3.82 -11.52
CA GLU A 74 5.80 -3.44 -10.91
C GLU A 74 5.99 -1.93 -10.85
N CYS A 75 5.63 -1.22 -11.94
CA CYS A 75 5.67 0.25 -11.97
C CYS A 75 4.76 0.86 -10.89
N ARG A 76 3.48 0.44 -10.85
CA ARG A 76 2.50 0.95 -9.88
C ARG A 76 2.88 0.63 -8.43
N LYS A 77 3.41 -0.58 -8.17
CA LYS A 77 3.93 -0.96 -6.85
C LYS A 77 5.01 0.00 -6.38
N ASN A 78 6.01 0.24 -7.22
CA ASN A 78 7.15 1.09 -6.88
C ASN A 78 6.75 2.57 -6.70
N GLU A 79 5.86 3.08 -7.56
CA GLU A 79 5.28 4.41 -7.41
C GLU A 79 4.52 4.55 -6.08
N GLU A 80 3.71 3.55 -5.74
CA GLU A 80 2.90 3.59 -4.51
C GLU A 80 3.77 3.52 -3.27
N TYR A 81 4.80 2.66 -3.27
CA TYR A 81 5.77 2.59 -2.17
C TYR A 81 6.53 3.91 -2.00
N ALA A 82 6.94 4.54 -3.10
CA ALA A 82 7.60 5.84 -3.06
C ALA A 82 6.69 6.91 -2.44
N LYS A 83 5.42 6.99 -2.87
CA LYS A 83 4.45 7.96 -2.35
C LYS A 83 4.18 7.77 -0.86
N ILE A 84 4.04 6.52 -0.40
CA ILE A 84 3.83 6.24 1.03
C ILE A 84 5.07 6.66 1.82
N LYS A 85 6.27 6.32 1.33
CA LYS A 85 7.53 6.65 2.00
C LYS A 85 7.76 8.17 2.08
N SER A 86 7.51 8.90 0.99
CA SER A 86 7.69 10.36 0.96
C SER A 86 6.56 11.14 1.65
N GLY A 87 5.43 10.50 1.92
CA GLY A 87 4.25 11.15 2.51
C GLY A 87 3.33 11.83 1.49
N GLU A 88 3.48 11.49 0.21
CA GLU A 88 2.61 11.97 -0.87
C GLU A 88 1.31 11.17 -0.99
N ASN A 89 1.22 9.99 -0.37
CA ASN A 89 -0.05 9.25 -0.30
C ASN A 89 -0.99 9.89 0.74
N LYS A 90 -1.87 10.79 0.25
CA LYS A 90 -2.83 11.55 1.07
C LYS A 90 -3.73 10.67 1.94
N GLU A 91 -4.19 9.53 1.43
CA GLU A 91 -5.11 8.69 2.20
C GLU A 91 -4.37 7.99 3.35
N ILE A 92 -3.09 7.61 3.19
CA ILE A 92 -2.28 7.15 4.33
C ILE A 92 -2.08 8.25 5.37
N GLU A 93 -1.84 9.49 4.94
CA GLU A 93 -1.71 10.61 5.86
C GLU A 93 -3.01 10.88 6.63
N ILE A 94 -4.16 10.82 5.96
CA ILE A 94 -5.49 10.93 6.59
C ILE A 94 -5.72 9.80 7.60
N ARG A 95 -5.26 8.58 7.30
CA ARG A 95 -5.38 7.44 8.22
C ARG A 95 -4.50 7.59 9.44
N TYR A 96 -3.30 8.14 9.29
CA TYR A 96 -2.46 8.53 10.41
C TYR A 96 -3.14 9.59 11.28
N ASP A 97 -3.69 10.65 10.68
CA ASP A 97 -4.36 11.71 11.43
C ASP A 97 -5.54 11.15 12.24
N ARG A 98 -6.37 10.32 11.60
CA ARG A 98 -7.46 9.61 12.30
C ARG A 98 -6.95 8.67 13.40
N TYR A 99 -5.81 8.03 13.19
CA TYR A 99 -5.23 7.18 14.21
C TYR A 99 -4.85 7.98 15.46
N VAL A 100 -4.17 9.12 15.28
CA VAL A 100 -3.71 9.97 16.38
C VAL A 100 -4.86 10.73 17.06
N ASP A 101 -5.83 11.21 16.29
CA ASP A 101 -6.93 12.03 16.79
C ASP A 101 -7.99 11.22 17.56
N TYR A 102 -8.25 9.99 17.12
CA TYR A 102 -9.26 9.11 17.72
C TYR A 102 -8.66 7.95 18.53
N GLY A 103 -7.34 7.92 18.70
CA GLY A 103 -6.61 6.75 19.20
C GLY A 103 -6.19 6.74 20.66
#